data_AF-A0A428TY98-F1
#
_entry.id   AF-A0A428TY98-F1
#
_cell.length_a   1.000
_cell.length_b   1.000
_cell.length_c   1.000
_cell.angle_alpha   90.00
_cell.angle_beta   90.00
_cell.angle_gamma   90.00
#
_symmetry.space_group_name_H-M   'P 1'
#
loop_
_entity.id
_entity.type
_entity.pdbx_description
1 polymer ?
#
loop_
_entity_poly.entity_id
_entity_poly.type
_entity_poly.pdbx_seq_one_letter_code
_entity_poly.pdbx_strand_id
1 'polypeptide(L)'
;METSTRCLPPQLQTGSPVTVCSVFKLYDDYFLNSGMGIFEALPVLSSGKHAPCFSHALNAAALASGAGQLHRSGLLVRARQAYGDAILMLRRSMQDLTAGGDDSVLASLFVLGFFEVLVQQLPLAEVQGTGVECHPHAKGAIAMLRSRVQRGLDTPLDQHLFIFCRHVQIMDIFSKKADPASLKAEFEDPWIAWPRFCPVEPIVQTSVDLLVEVESTMGLNRSKTHIINVAGQVRVVLESLDLIVSQVSPDTSRHSNPPAYFNGLLRNHSAISAAIAKSLYLTVRLHLVDALLRSLDAQVHVSEADDDLLSPIPDWLVIEQEAGLRTLWEEVTAALGPNGQASGTTENAPGAAFRMFCLSWPMAAISQSTMAREQWKRRVWELMERNSGQ
;
A
#
# COMPACT_ATOMS: atom_id res chain seq x y z
N MET A 1 34.48 -20.40 0.10
CA MET A 1 33.37 -21.36 0.18
C MET A 1 33.13 -21.63 1.66
N GLU A 2 32.37 -20.74 2.30
CA GLU A 2 31.95 -20.90 3.69
C GLU A 2 30.44 -20.75 3.71
N THR A 3 29.76 -21.88 3.89
CA THR A 3 28.33 -21.96 4.14
C THR A 3 28.07 -21.42 5.53
N SER A 4 27.65 -20.15 5.62
CA SER A 4 27.12 -19.57 6.85
C SER A 4 25.82 -20.27 7.20
N THR A 5 25.89 -21.20 8.16
CA THR A 5 24.73 -21.77 8.85
C THR A 5 24.00 -20.62 9.56
N ARG A 6 22.86 -20.20 9.00
CA ARG A 6 21.89 -19.33 9.68
C ARG A 6 21.44 -20.02 10.97
N CYS A 7 21.97 -19.60 12.12
CA CYS A 7 21.52 -20.08 13.42
C CYS A 7 20.07 -19.63 13.67
N LEU A 8 19.24 -20.58 14.10
CA LEU A 8 17.85 -20.36 14.52
C LEU A 8 17.79 -19.41 15.73
N PRO A 9 16.86 -18.44 15.77
CA PRO A 9 16.55 -17.74 17.00
C PRO A 9 16.00 -18.75 18.03
N PRO A 10 16.48 -18.73 19.28
CA PRO A 10 16.18 -19.77 20.27
C PRO A 10 14.70 -19.89 20.66
N GLN A 11 13.85 -18.89 20.38
CA GLN A 11 12.42 -18.93 20.71
C GLN A 11 11.51 -19.49 19.60
N LEU A 12 11.99 -19.66 18.37
CA LEU A 12 11.22 -20.21 17.25
C LEU A 12 11.11 -21.77 17.28
N GLN A 13 11.69 -22.43 18.29
CA GLN A 13 11.82 -23.90 18.35
C GLN A 13 10.61 -24.63 18.96
N THR A 14 9.59 -23.94 19.47
CA THR A 14 8.43 -24.54 20.16
C THR A 14 7.20 -24.79 19.28
N GLY A 15 7.27 -24.42 18.00
CA GLY A 15 6.18 -24.64 17.03
C GLY A 15 6.32 -25.96 16.26
N SER A 16 5.21 -26.46 15.69
CA SER A 16 5.26 -27.51 14.67
C SER A 16 6.24 -27.10 13.56
N PRO A 17 7.09 -28.00 13.03
CA PRO A 17 8.07 -27.67 11.98
C PRO A 17 7.46 -26.90 10.79
N VAL A 18 6.21 -27.22 10.44
CA VAL A 18 5.45 -26.54 9.39
C VAL A 18 5.24 -25.05 9.72
N THR A 19 4.90 -24.73 10.95
CA THR A 19 4.67 -23.34 11.41
C THR A 19 5.98 -22.55 11.38
N VAL A 20 7.08 -23.14 11.84
CA VAL A 20 8.41 -22.51 11.84
C VAL A 20 8.86 -22.20 10.41
N CYS A 21 8.77 -23.18 9.50
CA CYS A 21 9.09 -22.96 8.08
C CYS A 21 8.20 -21.89 7.44
N SER A 22 6.90 -21.86 7.78
CA SER A 22 5.96 -20.85 7.24
C SER A 22 6.31 -19.44 7.70
N VAL A 23 6.74 -19.26 8.96
CA VAL A 23 7.16 -17.95 9.49
C VAL A 23 8.43 -17.47 8.79
N PHE A 24 9.43 -18.34 8.61
CA PHE A 24 10.63 -17.97 7.87
C PHE A 24 10.32 -17.56 6.43
N LYS A 25 9.42 -18.29 5.78
CA LYS A 25 8.99 -17.96 4.42
C LYS A 25 8.25 -16.62 4.38
N LEU A 26 7.33 -16.36 5.32
CA LEU A 26 6.66 -15.06 5.43
C LEU A 26 7.67 -13.91 5.57
N TYR A 27 8.73 -14.09 6.35
CA TYR A 27 9.79 -13.09 6.49
C TYR A 27 10.55 -12.84 5.20
N ASP A 28 10.93 -13.91 4.50
CA ASP A 28 11.65 -13.81 3.24
C ASP A 28 10.79 -13.20 2.11
N ASP A 29 9.50 -13.54 2.09
CA ASP A 29 8.55 -13.11 1.06
C ASP A 29 8.07 -11.66 1.24
N TYR A 30 7.90 -11.22 2.49
CA TYR A 30 7.26 -9.94 2.80
C TYR A 30 8.14 -8.96 3.58
N PHE A 31 8.85 -9.40 4.61
CA PHE A 31 9.31 -8.49 5.66
C PHE A 31 10.77 -8.05 5.49
N LEU A 32 11.65 -8.97 5.09
CA LEU A 32 13.08 -8.71 4.96
C LEU A 32 13.38 -7.82 3.75
N ASN A 33 14.15 -6.75 3.97
CA ASN A 33 14.59 -5.78 2.95
C ASN A 33 13.44 -5.12 2.18
N SER A 34 12.24 -5.07 2.77
CA SER A 34 11.06 -4.46 2.17
C SER A 34 11.21 -2.94 1.97
N GLY A 35 12.06 -2.28 2.74
CA GLY A 35 12.16 -0.82 2.78
C GLY A 35 11.01 -0.14 3.52
N MET A 36 10.04 -0.91 4.01
CA MET A 36 8.88 -0.39 4.73
C MET A 36 9.07 -0.63 6.22
N GLY A 37 9.14 0.45 7.00
CA GLY A 37 9.60 0.38 8.39
C GLY A 37 8.81 -0.58 9.29
N ILE A 38 7.49 -0.70 9.11
CA ILE A 38 6.65 -1.61 9.90
C ILE A 38 6.95 -3.07 9.56
N PHE A 39 7.16 -3.40 8.28
CA PHE A 39 7.50 -4.74 7.82
C PHE A 39 8.89 -5.15 8.33
N GLU A 40 9.89 -4.26 8.23
CA GLU A 40 11.26 -4.53 8.67
C GLU A 40 11.39 -4.67 10.20
N ALA A 41 10.46 -4.10 10.98
CA ALA A 41 10.46 -4.21 12.43
C ALA A 41 9.99 -5.58 12.95
N LEU A 42 9.15 -6.30 12.19
CA LEU A 42 8.52 -7.55 12.66
C LEU A 42 9.53 -8.68 12.97
N PRO A 43 10.56 -8.95 12.13
CA PRO A 43 11.56 -9.96 12.47
C PRO A 43 12.33 -9.62 13.76
N VAL A 44 12.65 -8.34 13.97
CA VAL A 44 13.36 -7.86 15.16
C VAL A 44 12.50 -8.09 16.41
N LEU A 45 11.22 -7.71 16.37
CA LEU A 45 10.28 -7.93 17.47
C LEU A 45 10.13 -9.42 17.82
N SER A 46 10.09 -10.31 16.81
CA SER A 46 9.97 -11.75 17.05
C SER A 46 11.19 -12.37 17.73
N SER A 47 12.37 -11.75 17.56
CA SER A 47 13.62 -12.25 18.14
C SER A 47 13.74 -11.94 19.63
N GLY A 48 13.00 -10.93 20.11
CA GLY A 48 12.95 -10.52 21.51
C GLY A 48 11.76 -11.11 22.27
N LYS A 49 11.62 -10.69 23.53
CA LYS A 49 10.41 -10.98 24.32
C LYS A 49 9.25 -10.17 23.75
N HIS A 50 8.13 -10.84 23.50
CA HIS A 50 6.93 -10.24 22.93
C HIS A 50 5.67 -10.84 23.56
N ALA A 51 4.55 -10.12 23.45
CA ALA A 51 3.25 -10.54 23.94
C ALA A 51 2.74 -11.78 23.16
N PRO A 52 2.01 -12.71 23.80
CA PRO A 52 1.50 -13.91 23.14
C PRO A 52 0.60 -13.64 21.93
N CYS A 53 -0.16 -12.54 21.94
CA CYS A 53 -0.98 -12.13 20.80
C CYS A 53 -0.16 -11.97 19.51
N PHE A 54 1.10 -11.54 19.62
CA PHE A 54 1.98 -11.35 18.47
C PHE A 54 2.38 -12.67 17.85
N SER A 55 2.75 -13.66 18.67
CA SER A 55 3.11 -14.99 18.18
C SER A 55 1.94 -15.65 17.46
N HIS A 56 0.72 -15.54 18.01
CA HIS A 56 -0.48 -16.07 17.38
C HIS A 56 -0.82 -15.35 16.06
N ALA A 57 -0.74 -14.01 16.02
CA ALA A 57 -0.98 -13.23 14.81
C ALA A 57 0.03 -13.60 13.71
N LEU A 58 1.31 -13.68 14.06
CA LEU A 58 2.38 -14.07 13.14
C LEU A 58 2.18 -15.48 12.59
N ASN A 59 1.79 -16.43 13.46
CA ASN A 59 1.47 -17.79 13.03
C ASN A 59 0.27 -17.82 12.08
N ALA A 60 -0.77 -17.01 12.34
CA ALA A 60 -1.92 -16.91 11.47
C ALA A 60 -1.52 -16.42 10.06
N ALA A 61 -0.81 -15.30 9.98
CA ALA A 61 -0.34 -14.73 8.71
C ALA A 61 0.59 -15.71 7.96
N ALA A 62 1.53 -16.34 8.67
CA ALA A 62 2.46 -17.31 8.10
C ALA A 62 1.73 -18.53 7.52
N LEU A 63 0.77 -19.09 8.27
CA LEU A 63 -0.01 -20.24 7.82
C LEU A 63 -0.95 -19.89 6.66
N ALA A 64 -1.52 -18.68 6.63
CA ALA A 64 -2.34 -18.20 5.52
C ALA A 64 -1.52 -18.04 4.23
N SER A 65 -0.37 -17.37 4.32
CA SER A 65 0.58 -17.25 3.20
C SER A 65 1.02 -18.63 2.69
N GLY A 66 1.43 -19.52 3.61
CA GLY A 66 1.84 -20.88 3.28
C GLY A 66 0.71 -21.73 2.68
N ALA A 67 -0.56 -21.48 3.06
CA ALA A 67 -1.70 -22.21 2.49
C ALA A 67 -1.89 -21.93 1.01
N GLY A 68 -1.74 -20.66 0.59
CA GLY A 68 -1.81 -20.27 -0.82
C GLY A 68 -0.68 -20.88 -1.63
N GLN A 69 0.55 -20.77 -1.14
CA GLN A 69 1.73 -21.24 -1.86
C GLN A 69 1.87 -22.76 -1.95
N LEU A 70 1.41 -23.48 -0.92
CA LEU A 70 1.52 -24.94 -0.86
C LEU A 70 0.26 -25.65 -1.36
N HIS A 71 -0.78 -24.90 -1.76
CA HIS A 71 -2.12 -25.41 -2.12
C HIS A 71 -2.69 -26.38 -1.07
N ARG A 72 -2.48 -26.08 0.22
CA ARG A 72 -2.93 -26.92 1.34
C ARG A 72 -4.03 -26.21 2.12
N SER A 73 -5.28 -26.42 1.73
CA SER A 73 -6.46 -25.84 2.39
C SER A 73 -6.53 -26.12 3.90
N GLY A 74 -6.00 -27.27 4.37
CA GLY A 74 -5.91 -27.60 5.79
C GLY A 74 -5.05 -26.62 6.63
N LEU A 75 -4.13 -25.88 6.00
CA LEU A 75 -3.37 -24.83 6.67
C LEU A 75 -4.25 -23.61 7.00
N LEU A 76 -5.28 -23.31 6.19
CA LEU A 76 -6.20 -22.21 6.47
C LEU A 76 -7.04 -22.43 7.71
N VAL A 77 -7.42 -23.68 8.00
CA VAL A 77 -8.14 -24.01 9.24
C VAL A 77 -7.28 -23.65 10.45
N ARG A 78 -6.00 -24.04 10.43
CA ARG A 78 -5.04 -23.71 11.49
C ARG A 78 -4.73 -22.21 11.55
N ALA A 79 -4.66 -21.54 10.41
CA ALA A 79 -4.45 -20.11 10.32
C ALA A 79 -5.62 -19.33 10.97
N ARG A 80 -6.87 -19.72 10.69
CA ARG A 80 -8.08 -19.16 11.30
C ARG A 80 -8.14 -19.40 12.81
N GLN A 81 -7.72 -20.58 13.28
CA GLN A 81 -7.60 -20.86 14.72
C GLN A 81 -6.60 -19.91 15.38
N ALA A 82 -5.38 -19.80 14.83
CA ALA A 82 -4.36 -18.90 15.34
C ALA A 82 -4.80 -17.42 15.31
N TYR A 83 -5.53 -17.00 14.28
CA TYR A 83 -6.14 -15.67 14.19
C TYR A 83 -7.16 -15.43 15.32
N GLY A 84 -8.05 -16.40 15.59
CA GLY A 84 -9.00 -16.33 16.70
C GLY A 84 -8.32 -16.21 18.06
N ASP A 85 -7.29 -17.02 18.30
CA ASP A 85 -6.48 -16.96 19.53
C ASP A 85 -5.79 -15.60 19.69
N ALA A 86 -5.23 -15.07 18.60
CA ALA A 86 -4.59 -13.76 18.58
C ALA A 86 -5.55 -12.64 18.97
N ILE A 87 -6.79 -12.63 18.46
CA ILE A 87 -7.81 -11.65 18.86
C ILE A 87 -8.14 -11.75 20.35
N LEU A 88 -8.33 -12.97 20.86
CA LEU A 88 -8.65 -13.19 22.28
C LEU A 88 -7.52 -12.70 23.18
N MET A 89 -6.26 -12.96 22.81
CA MET A 89 -5.10 -12.47 23.55
C MET A 89 -4.91 -10.96 23.41
N LEU A 90 -5.09 -10.41 22.20
CA LEU A 90 -4.98 -8.98 21.96
C LEU A 90 -5.98 -8.20 22.81
N ARG A 91 -7.23 -8.67 22.88
CA ARG A 91 -8.26 -8.09 23.75
C ARG A 91 -7.82 -8.05 25.22
N ARG A 92 -7.22 -9.13 25.72
CA ARG A 92 -6.70 -9.18 27.10
C ARG A 92 -5.54 -8.21 27.28
N SER A 93 -4.60 -8.16 26.34
CA SER A 93 -3.46 -7.23 26.38
C SER A 93 -3.89 -5.77 26.36
N MET A 94 -4.95 -5.42 25.59
CA MET A 94 -5.49 -4.06 25.55
C MET A 94 -6.20 -3.65 26.85
N GLN A 95 -6.71 -4.61 27.62
CA GLN A 95 -7.33 -4.36 28.93
C GLN A 95 -6.29 -4.12 30.03
N ASP A 96 -5.04 -4.55 29.82
CA ASP A 96 -3.93 -4.33 30.74
C ASP A 96 -3.20 -3.03 30.39
N LEU A 97 -3.29 -2.05 31.28
CA LEU A 97 -2.69 -0.72 31.11
C LEU A 97 -1.15 -0.76 30.98
N THR A 98 -0.49 -1.79 31.49
CA THR A 98 0.97 -1.96 31.37
C THR A 98 1.37 -2.61 30.05
N ALA A 99 0.58 -3.55 29.55
CA ALA A 99 0.82 -4.23 28.28
C ALA A 99 0.52 -3.34 27.05
N GLY A 100 -0.31 -2.30 27.19
CA GLY A 100 -0.61 -1.36 26.10
C GLY A 100 0.59 -0.56 25.57
N GLY A 101 1.70 -0.51 26.32
CA GLY A 101 2.97 0.07 25.89
C GLY A 101 3.86 -0.89 25.08
N ASP A 102 3.55 -2.19 25.03
CA ASP A 102 4.37 -3.17 24.33
C ASP A 102 4.16 -3.09 22.80
N ASP A 103 5.23 -2.82 22.07
CA ASP A 103 5.28 -2.75 20.60
C ASP A 103 4.74 -4.01 19.92
N SER A 104 4.90 -5.18 20.54
CA SER A 104 4.39 -6.43 20.00
C SER A 104 2.85 -6.50 20.03
N VAL A 105 2.18 -5.79 20.96
CA VAL A 105 0.72 -5.67 20.99
C VAL A 105 0.23 -4.85 19.81
N LEU A 106 0.91 -3.73 19.52
CA LEU A 106 0.63 -2.90 18.34
C LEU A 106 0.91 -3.67 17.04
N ALA A 107 2.06 -4.35 16.96
CA ALA A 107 2.44 -5.17 15.82
C ALA A 107 1.45 -6.32 15.59
N SER A 108 0.85 -6.87 16.64
CA SER A 108 -0.19 -7.91 16.52
C SER A 108 -1.38 -7.41 15.70
N LEU A 109 -1.83 -6.19 15.95
CA LEU A 109 -2.96 -5.60 15.25
C LEU A 109 -2.65 -5.39 13.76
N PHE A 110 -1.44 -4.93 13.45
CA PHE A 110 -0.96 -4.84 12.07
C PHE A 110 -0.94 -6.22 11.38
N VAL A 111 -0.34 -7.22 12.02
CA VAL A 111 -0.23 -8.57 11.44
C VAL A 111 -1.60 -9.24 11.26
N LEU A 112 -2.57 -8.96 12.13
CA LEU A 112 -3.95 -9.41 11.95
C LEU A 112 -4.62 -8.78 10.72
N GLY A 113 -4.44 -7.47 10.50
CA GLY A 113 -4.89 -6.82 9.27
C GLY A 113 -4.22 -7.41 8.04
N PHE A 114 -2.91 -7.67 8.13
CA PHE A 114 -2.16 -8.29 7.06
C PHE A 114 -2.61 -9.73 6.76
N PHE A 115 -2.94 -10.53 7.78
CA PHE A 115 -3.54 -11.86 7.60
C PHE A 115 -4.82 -11.80 6.77
N GLU A 116 -5.68 -10.81 7.00
CA GLU A 116 -6.95 -10.69 6.26
C GLU A 116 -6.71 -10.37 4.79
N VAL A 117 -5.73 -9.51 4.49
CA VAL A 117 -5.29 -9.27 3.11
C VAL A 117 -4.79 -10.55 2.45
N LEU A 118 -3.94 -11.32 3.15
CA LEU A 118 -3.43 -12.59 2.63
C LEU A 118 -4.57 -13.57 2.34
N VAL A 119 -5.58 -13.65 3.20
CA VAL A 119 -6.73 -14.53 3.00
C VAL A 119 -7.61 -14.08 1.83
N GLN A 120 -7.83 -12.77 1.66
CA GLN A 120 -8.60 -12.22 0.53
C GLN A 120 -7.96 -12.50 -0.83
N GLN A 121 -6.64 -12.71 -0.87
CA GLN A 121 -5.91 -13.05 -2.09
C GLN A 121 -6.04 -14.53 -2.49
N LEU A 122 -6.64 -15.39 -1.66
CA LEU A 122 -6.73 -16.82 -1.94
C LEU A 122 -7.95 -17.19 -2.80
N PRO A 123 -7.82 -18.09 -3.80
CA PRO A 123 -8.93 -18.52 -4.67
C PRO A 123 -10.12 -19.15 -3.94
N LEU A 124 -9.91 -19.63 -2.71
CA LEU A 124 -10.90 -20.29 -1.86
C LEU A 124 -11.63 -19.34 -0.90
N ALA A 125 -11.35 -18.03 -0.95
CA ALA A 125 -12.09 -17.05 -0.18
C ALA A 125 -13.49 -16.89 -0.78
N GLU A 126 -14.49 -17.56 -0.21
CA GLU A 126 -15.90 -17.20 -0.34
C GLU A 126 -16.13 -15.83 0.32
N VAL A 127 -15.58 -14.77 -0.25
CA VAL A 127 -15.82 -13.40 0.18
C VAL A 127 -16.49 -12.70 -0.99
N GLN A 128 -17.82 -12.69 -0.95
CA GLN A 128 -18.63 -11.72 -1.70
C GLN A 128 -18.31 -10.33 -1.12
N GLY A 129 -17.37 -9.63 -1.75
CA GLY A 129 -16.97 -8.29 -1.33
C GLY A 129 -16.20 -7.58 -2.44
N THR A 130 -16.69 -6.41 -2.82
CA THR A 130 -16.11 -5.54 -3.84
C THR A 130 -14.82 -4.90 -3.33
N GLY A 131 -13.69 -5.53 -3.61
CA GLY A 131 -12.36 -4.93 -3.49
C GLY A 131 -11.58 -5.35 -2.24
N VAL A 132 -10.26 -5.47 -2.41
CA VAL A 132 -9.31 -5.72 -1.32
C VAL A 132 -9.38 -4.54 -0.35
N GLU A 133 -9.81 -4.79 0.88
CA GLU A 133 -9.64 -3.85 1.99
C GLU A 133 -8.23 -4.10 2.54
N CYS A 134 -7.29 -3.19 2.25
CA CYS A 134 -5.87 -3.40 2.52
C CYS A 134 -5.54 -3.43 4.03
N HIS A 135 -6.45 -2.95 4.90
CA HIS A 135 -6.25 -3.05 6.35
C HIS A 135 -7.55 -2.84 7.16
N PRO A 136 -8.41 -3.86 7.34
CA PRO A 136 -9.70 -3.74 8.04
C PRO A 136 -9.57 -3.25 9.50
N HIS A 137 -8.37 -3.42 10.10
CA HIS A 137 -8.06 -2.94 11.45
C HIS A 137 -7.47 -1.53 11.51
N ALA A 138 -7.39 -0.78 10.41
CA ALA A 138 -6.73 0.55 10.38
C ALA A 138 -7.32 1.51 11.43
N LYS A 139 -8.65 1.58 11.56
CA LYS A 139 -9.31 2.43 12.58
C LYS A 139 -8.91 2.06 14.02
N GLY A 140 -8.83 0.75 14.31
CA GLY A 140 -8.36 0.26 15.60
C GLY A 140 -6.89 0.59 15.85
N ALA A 141 -6.06 0.52 14.80
CA ALA A 141 -4.65 0.85 14.87
C ALA A 141 -4.46 2.35 15.18
N ILE A 142 -5.16 3.23 14.48
CA ILE A 142 -5.10 4.67 14.77
C ILE A 142 -5.57 4.98 16.20
N ALA A 143 -6.65 4.35 16.68
CA ALA A 143 -7.11 4.55 18.05
C ALA A 143 -6.05 4.12 19.09
N MET A 144 -5.34 3.01 18.85
CA MET A 144 -4.26 2.54 19.71
C MET A 144 -3.05 3.47 19.67
N LEU A 145 -2.63 3.91 18.48
CA LEU A 145 -1.55 4.88 18.29
C LEU A 145 -1.85 6.18 19.05
N ARG A 146 -3.06 6.73 18.88
CA ARG A 146 -3.51 7.93 19.59
C ARG A 146 -3.43 7.75 21.10
N SER A 147 -3.93 6.63 21.61
CA SER A 147 -3.86 6.34 23.05
C SER A 147 -2.42 6.24 23.56
N ARG A 148 -1.50 5.65 22.78
CA ARG A 148 -0.08 5.51 23.17
C ARG A 148 0.60 6.87 23.19
N VAL A 149 0.41 7.71 22.16
CA VAL A 149 0.98 9.06 22.13
C VAL A 149 0.45 9.93 23.28
N GLN A 150 -0.86 9.91 23.54
CA GLN A 150 -1.47 10.66 24.65
C GLN A 150 -0.94 10.24 26.03
N ARG A 151 -0.40 9.03 26.15
CA ARG A 151 0.19 8.48 27.37
C ARG A 151 1.72 8.59 27.40
N GLY A 152 2.35 9.15 26.36
CA GLY A 152 3.81 9.22 26.22
C GLY A 152 4.47 7.85 26.09
N LEU A 153 3.79 6.90 25.44
CA LEU A 153 4.23 5.51 25.22
C LEU A 153 4.59 5.24 23.75
N ASP A 154 4.67 6.27 22.92
CA ASP A 154 4.96 6.12 21.50
C ASP A 154 6.43 5.73 21.26
N THR A 155 6.63 4.85 20.28
CA THR A 155 7.93 4.36 19.85
C THR A 155 8.13 4.61 18.34
N PRO A 156 9.32 4.36 17.78
CA PRO A 156 9.51 4.41 16.34
C PRO A 156 8.58 3.46 15.55
N LEU A 157 8.10 2.38 16.18
CA LEU A 157 7.15 1.47 15.55
C LEU A 157 5.79 2.16 15.30
N ASP A 158 5.34 2.97 16.26
CA ASP A 158 4.12 3.77 16.12
C ASP A 158 4.16 4.66 14.87
N GLN A 159 5.30 5.31 14.64
CA GLN A 159 5.50 6.16 13.46
C GLN A 159 5.44 5.36 12.16
N HIS A 160 6.11 4.20 12.10
CA HIS A 160 6.08 3.35 10.92
C HIS A 160 4.68 2.80 10.61
N LEU A 161 3.94 2.36 11.64
CA LEU A 161 2.56 1.89 11.44
C LEU A 161 1.64 3.03 11.02
N PHE A 162 1.84 4.22 11.57
CA PHE A 162 1.06 5.39 11.18
C PHE A 162 1.30 5.79 9.72
N ILE A 163 2.55 5.77 9.26
CA ILE A 163 2.91 5.98 7.85
C ILE A 163 2.24 4.94 6.95
N PHE A 164 2.19 3.68 7.39
CA PHE A 164 1.47 2.64 6.65
C PHE A 164 -0.05 2.91 6.58
N CYS A 165 -0.68 3.27 7.70
CA CYS A 165 -2.11 3.61 7.73
C CYS A 165 -2.43 4.81 6.82
N ARG A 166 -1.54 5.82 6.78
CA ARG A 166 -1.61 6.94 5.82
C ARG A 166 -1.66 6.47 4.38
N HIS A 167 -0.75 5.57 4.01
CA HIS A 167 -0.72 5.01 2.66
C HIS A 167 -2.05 4.31 2.31
N VAL A 168 -2.60 3.50 3.22
CA VAL A 168 -3.90 2.85 3.02
C VAL A 168 -5.01 3.88 2.81
N GLN A 169 -5.08 4.92 3.63
CA GLN A 169 -6.10 5.97 3.50
C GLN A 169 -5.97 6.76 2.19
N ILE A 170 -4.74 7.10 1.76
CA ILE A 170 -4.48 7.73 0.47
C ILE A 170 -4.99 6.84 -0.67
N MET A 171 -4.66 5.56 -0.63
CA MET A 171 -5.14 4.58 -1.62
C MET A 171 -6.66 4.50 -1.64
N ASP A 172 -7.32 4.47 -0.47
CA ASP A 172 -8.78 4.41 -0.37
C ASP A 172 -9.45 5.68 -0.88
N ILE A 173 -8.87 6.87 -0.65
CA ILE A 173 -9.36 8.14 -1.19
C ILE A 173 -9.35 8.12 -2.72
N PHE A 174 -8.19 7.81 -3.32
CA PHE A 174 -8.08 7.75 -4.79
C PHE A 174 -8.90 6.60 -5.40
N SER A 175 -9.14 5.54 -4.64
CA SER A 175 -10.03 4.43 -5.04
C SER A 175 -11.52 4.70 -4.75
N LYS A 176 -11.87 5.91 -4.28
CA LYS A 176 -13.25 6.33 -3.95
C LYS A 176 -13.94 5.50 -2.86
N LYS A 177 -13.16 4.91 -1.96
CA LYS A 177 -13.63 4.13 -0.81
C LYS A 177 -13.67 4.95 0.48
N ALA A 178 -13.01 6.10 0.51
CA ALA A 178 -12.94 7.00 1.66
C ALA A 178 -13.19 8.46 1.25
N ASP A 179 -13.69 9.25 2.21
CA ASP A 179 -13.87 10.69 2.04
C ASP A 179 -12.50 11.40 2.04
N PRO A 180 -12.15 12.17 1.00
CA PRO A 180 -10.93 12.97 0.98
C PRO A 180 -10.76 13.90 2.19
N ALA A 181 -11.86 14.42 2.76
CA ALA A 181 -11.81 15.30 3.93
C ALA A 181 -11.26 14.59 5.18
N SER A 182 -11.34 13.25 5.23
CA SER A 182 -10.80 12.45 6.32
C SER A 182 -9.27 12.52 6.44
N LEU A 183 -8.56 12.70 5.31
CA LEU A 183 -7.10 12.81 5.29
C LEU A 183 -6.66 13.99 6.17
N LYS A 184 -7.21 15.18 5.90
CA LYS A 184 -6.84 16.39 6.62
C LYS A 184 -7.22 16.33 8.10
N ALA A 185 -8.45 15.90 8.39
CA ALA A 185 -8.98 15.84 9.75
C ALA A 185 -8.19 14.90 10.66
N GLU A 186 -7.68 13.78 10.13
CA GLU A 186 -6.96 12.78 10.91
C GLU A 186 -5.46 13.11 11.03
N PHE A 187 -4.88 13.81 10.05
CA PHE A 187 -3.45 14.05 9.96
C PHE A 187 -2.95 15.42 10.41
N GLU A 188 -3.86 16.39 10.57
CA GLU A 188 -3.58 17.68 11.21
C GLU A 188 -3.97 17.70 12.70
N ASP A 189 -4.42 16.56 13.24
CA ASP A 189 -4.84 16.46 14.63
C ASP A 189 -3.63 16.64 15.59
N PRO A 190 -3.73 17.53 16.60
CA PRO A 190 -2.66 17.82 17.55
C PRO A 190 -2.07 16.61 18.30
N TRP A 191 -2.75 15.45 18.33
CA TRP A 191 -2.17 14.27 18.99
C TRP A 191 -0.89 13.77 18.31
N ILE A 192 -0.60 14.17 17.07
CA ILE A 192 0.60 13.75 16.33
C ILE A 192 1.72 14.79 16.51
N ALA A 193 2.14 15.02 17.75
CA ALA A 193 3.20 15.98 18.09
C ALA A 193 4.61 15.36 18.05
N TRP A 194 4.86 14.42 17.12
CA TRP A 194 6.15 13.76 17.01
C TRP A 194 7.24 14.74 16.50
N PRO A 195 8.38 14.87 17.20
CA PRO A 195 9.46 15.74 16.75
C PRO A 195 9.92 15.36 15.34
N ARG A 196 9.96 16.34 14.42
CA ARG A 196 10.38 16.17 13.00
C ARG A 196 9.45 15.30 12.16
N PHE A 197 8.27 14.98 12.65
CA PHE A 197 7.27 14.31 11.84
C PHE A 197 6.73 15.28 10.80
N CYS A 198 6.80 14.87 9.54
CA CYS A 198 6.31 15.69 8.44
C CYS A 198 4.80 15.45 8.27
N PRO A 199 3.99 16.51 8.07
CA PRO A 199 2.65 16.35 7.52
C PRO A 199 2.71 15.63 6.16
N VAL A 200 1.55 15.21 5.65
CA VAL A 200 1.43 14.60 4.32
C VAL A 200 2.27 15.40 3.31
N GLU A 201 3.05 14.72 2.47
CA GLU A 201 3.87 15.35 1.46
C GLU A 201 3.03 16.37 0.67
N PRO A 202 3.51 17.61 0.51
CA PRO A 202 2.71 18.68 -0.07
C PRO A 202 2.09 18.31 -1.42
N ILE A 203 2.82 17.59 -2.27
CA ILE A 203 2.33 17.14 -3.57
C ILE A 203 1.15 16.17 -3.47
N VAL A 204 1.19 15.25 -2.50
CA VAL A 204 0.12 14.27 -2.28
C VAL A 204 -1.11 14.97 -1.72
N GLN A 205 -0.92 15.87 -0.75
CA GLN A 205 -2.02 16.68 -0.21
C GLN A 205 -2.68 17.53 -1.32
N THR A 206 -1.87 18.21 -2.13
CA THR A 206 -2.37 19.05 -3.24
C THR A 206 -3.12 18.20 -4.27
N SER A 207 -2.64 16.97 -4.53
CA SER A 207 -3.33 16.02 -5.41
C SER A 207 -4.70 15.60 -4.86
N VAL A 208 -4.81 15.37 -3.56
CA VAL A 208 -6.10 15.04 -2.92
C VAL A 208 -7.05 16.24 -2.94
N ASP A 209 -6.57 17.43 -2.64
CA ASP A 209 -7.37 18.66 -2.69
C ASP A 209 -7.91 18.93 -4.10
N LEU A 210 -7.08 18.72 -5.14
CA LEU A 210 -7.50 18.85 -6.53
C LEU A 210 -8.45 17.75 -6.96
N LEU A 211 -8.28 16.51 -6.49
CA LEU A 211 -9.22 15.43 -6.74
C LEU A 211 -10.63 15.85 -6.27
N VAL A 212 -10.74 16.38 -5.05
CA VAL A 212 -12.01 16.90 -4.50
C VAL A 212 -12.60 17.99 -5.38
N GLU A 213 -11.77 18.97 -5.78
CA GLU A 213 -12.23 20.10 -6.60
C GLU A 213 -12.76 19.62 -7.96
N VAL A 214 -12.03 18.73 -8.64
CA VAL A 214 -12.43 18.11 -9.91
C VAL A 214 -13.73 17.33 -9.75
N GLU A 215 -13.86 16.53 -8.69
CA GLU A 215 -15.09 15.75 -8.45
C GLU A 215 -16.28 16.63 -8.09
N SER A 216 -16.07 17.73 -7.36
CA SER A 216 -17.12 18.71 -7.08
C SER A 216 -17.59 19.48 -8.32
N THR A 217 -16.77 19.48 -9.38
CA THR A 217 -17.12 20.06 -10.68
C THR A 217 -18.04 19.12 -11.47
N MET A 218 -18.08 17.82 -11.14
CA MET A 218 -19.04 16.87 -11.72
C MET A 218 -20.46 17.15 -11.20
N GLY A 219 -21.38 17.51 -12.09
CA GLY A 219 -22.81 17.65 -11.78
C GLY A 219 -23.29 19.07 -11.44
N LEU A 220 -22.40 20.06 -11.40
CA LEU A 220 -22.78 21.47 -11.31
C LEU A 220 -22.55 22.17 -12.66
N ASN A 221 -23.48 23.04 -13.05
CA ASN A 221 -23.37 23.88 -14.24
C ASN A 221 -22.33 25.00 -13.96
N ARG A 222 -21.05 24.61 -13.85
CA ARG A 222 -19.92 25.48 -13.51
C ARG A 222 -19.48 26.26 -14.75
N SER A 223 -18.95 27.46 -14.54
CA SER A 223 -18.48 28.28 -15.66
C SER A 223 -17.28 27.64 -16.35
N LYS A 224 -17.20 27.81 -17.68
CA LYS A 224 -16.07 27.38 -18.53
C LYS A 224 -14.71 27.85 -17.97
N THR A 225 -14.65 29.08 -17.46
CA THR A 225 -13.46 29.65 -16.83
C THR A 225 -12.99 28.87 -15.61
N HIS A 226 -13.92 28.37 -14.79
CA HIS A 226 -13.59 27.58 -13.61
C HIS A 226 -12.97 26.23 -14.01
N ILE A 227 -13.57 25.55 -14.99
CA ILE A 227 -13.07 24.27 -15.52
C ILE A 227 -11.64 24.44 -16.08
N ILE A 228 -11.40 25.49 -16.87
CA ILE A 228 -10.08 25.79 -17.42
C ILE A 228 -9.05 26.04 -16.30
N ASN A 229 -9.44 26.74 -15.24
CA ASN A 229 -8.57 27.00 -14.10
C ASN A 229 -8.21 25.70 -13.35
N VAL A 230 -9.19 24.85 -13.06
CA VAL A 230 -8.96 23.55 -12.42
C VAL A 230 -8.07 22.66 -13.28
N ALA A 231 -8.32 22.57 -14.59
CA ALA A 231 -7.47 21.82 -15.51
C ALA A 231 -6.03 22.35 -15.55
N GLY A 232 -5.85 23.68 -15.48
CA GLY A 232 -4.54 24.31 -15.37
C GLY A 232 -3.81 23.95 -14.08
N GLN A 233 -4.51 23.91 -12.94
CA GLN A 233 -3.93 23.50 -11.66
C GLN A 233 -3.55 22.01 -11.65
N VAL A 234 -4.41 21.15 -12.20
CA VAL A 234 -4.10 19.72 -12.39
C VAL A 234 -2.81 19.58 -13.19
N ARG A 235 -2.70 20.27 -14.34
CA ARG A 235 -1.48 20.21 -15.17
C ARG A 235 -0.20 20.54 -14.41
N VAL A 236 -0.20 21.61 -13.60
CA VAL A 236 0.97 21.99 -12.78
C VAL A 236 1.34 20.89 -11.77
N VAL A 237 0.35 20.24 -11.18
CA VAL A 237 0.58 19.10 -10.28
C VAL A 237 1.10 17.87 -11.02
N LEU A 238 0.63 17.58 -12.22
CA LEU A 238 1.18 16.50 -13.05
C LEU A 238 2.66 16.75 -13.37
N GLU A 239 3.02 17.96 -13.79
CA GLU A 239 4.42 18.34 -14.06
C GLU A 239 5.31 18.21 -12.80
N SER A 240 4.75 18.55 -11.63
CA SER A 240 5.45 18.42 -10.35
C SER A 240 5.64 16.95 -9.93
N LEU A 241 4.63 16.10 -10.17
CA LEU A 241 4.72 14.65 -9.95
C LEU A 241 5.76 14.02 -10.88
N ASP A 242 5.79 14.41 -12.16
CA ASP A 242 6.76 13.92 -13.14
C ASP A 242 8.19 14.34 -12.77
N LEU A 243 8.36 15.56 -12.25
CA LEU A 243 9.65 16.01 -11.71
C LEU A 243 10.09 15.17 -10.52
N ILE A 244 9.21 14.88 -9.55
CA ILE A 244 9.52 14.03 -8.40
C ILE A 244 9.91 12.63 -8.86
N VAL A 245 9.15 12.03 -9.78
CA VAL A 245 9.45 10.72 -10.35
C VAL A 245 10.84 10.70 -11.00
N SER A 246 11.24 11.78 -11.69
CA SER A 246 12.57 11.89 -12.30
C SER A 246 13.71 11.99 -11.27
N GLN A 247 13.43 12.51 -10.07
CA GLN A 247 14.38 12.68 -8.98
C GLN A 247 14.48 11.45 -8.08
N VAL A 248 13.46 10.59 -8.05
CA VAL A 248 13.51 9.31 -7.33
C VAL A 248 14.59 8.43 -7.96
N SER A 249 15.66 8.21 -7.22
CA SER A 249 16.82 7.43 -7.65
C SER A 249 17.33 6.60 -6.48
N PRO A 250 17.75 5.35 -6.68
CA PRO A 250 18.26 4.52 -5.59
C PRO A 250 19.44 5.18 -4.87
N ASP A 251 19.38 5.29 -3.55
CA ASP A 251 20.50 5.80 -2.77
C ASP A 251 21.55 4.70 -2.64
N THR A 252 22.66 4.86 -3.39
CA THR A 252 23.80 3.95 -3.33
C THR A 252 24.80 4.34 -2.24
N SER A 253 24.57 5.45 -1.54
CA SER A 253 25.45 5.90 -0.47
C SER A 253 25.21 5.09 0.82
N ARG A 254 26.27 4.85 1.59
CA ARG A 254 26.17 4.21 2.92
C ARG A 254 25.72 5.20 4.00
N HIS A 255 24.82 6.13 3.67
CA HIS A 255 24.25 7.02 4.68
C HIS A 255 23.42 6.20 5.67
N SER A 256 23.52 6.55 6.95
CA SER A 256 22.82 5.84 8.03
C SER A 256 21.29 6.00 7.98
N ASN A 257 20.79 7.00 7.24
CA ASN A 257 19.37 7.26 7.02
C ASN A 257 19.15 7.70 5.56
N PRO A 258 18.90 6.76 4.62
CA PRO A 258 18.53 7.11 3.26
C PRO A 258 17.20 7.89 3.27
N PRO A 259 16.95 8.77 2.28
CA PRO A 259 15.67 9.44 2.16
C PRO A 259 14.55 8.41 2.00
N ALA A 260 13.36 8.75 2.51
CA ALA A 260 12.18 7.93 2.35
C ALA A 260 11.21 8.62 1.39
N TYR A 261 10.56 7.84 0.53
CA TYR A 261 9.64 8.31 -0.50
C TYR A 261 8.20 7.93 -0.19
N PHE A 262 7.29 8.68 -0.81
CA PHE A 262 5.84 8.50 -0.75
C PHE A 262 5.33 8.52 0.70
N ASN A 263 5.35 9.70 1.32
CA ASN A 263 5.01 9.96 2.71
C ASN A 263 5.88 9.21 3.71
N GLY A 264 7.13 8.97 3.36
CA GLY A 264 8.08 8.21 4.19
C GLY A 264 7.81 6.70 4.24
N LEU A 265 6.93 6.17 3.38
CA LEU A 265 6.55 4.76 3.35
C LEU A 265 7.72 3.85 2.97
N LEU A 266 8.50 4.24 1.96
CA LEU A 266 9.54 3.41 1.35
C LEU A 266 10.90 4.07 1.51
N ARG A 267 11.82 3.37 2.17
CA ARG A 267 13.23 3.75 2.23
C ARG A 267 13.90 3.53 0.88
N ASN A 268 14.81 4.42 0.55
CA ASN A 268 15.48 4.45 -0.75
C ASN A 268 16.75 3.59 -0.81
N HIS A 269 16.68 2.31 -0.44
CA HIS A 269 17.85 1.42 -0.37
C HIS A 269 18.09 0.58 -1.63
N SER A 270 17.19 0.60 -2.61
CA SER A 270 17.29 -0.26 -3.79
C SER A 270 16.59 0.32 -5.02
N ALA A 271 16.98 -0.15 -6.21
CA ALA A 271 16.27 0.18 -7.45
C ALA A 271 14.81 -0.31 -7.43
N ILE A 272 14.53 -1.41 -6.73
CA ILE A 272 13.18 -1.95 -6.57
C ILE A 272 12.32 -1.00 -5.74
N SER A 273 12.81 -0.53 -4.58
CA SER A 273 12.05 0.39 -3.74
C SER A 273 11.84 1.75 -4.42
N ALA A 274 12.82 2.22 -5.19
CA ALA A 274 12.68 3.40 -6.04
C ALA A 274 11.58 3.21 -7.11
N ALA A 275 11.57 2.07 -7.82
CA ALA A 275 10.56 1.77 -8.84
C ALA A 275 9.14 1.65 -8.25
N ILE A 276 9.01 1.03 -7.06
CA ILE A 276 7.72 1.00 -6.34
C ILE A 276 7.29 2.43 -5.98
N ALA A 277 8.18 3.25 -5.41
CA ALA A 277 7.85 4.62 -5.03
C ALA A 277 7.39 5.46 -6.22
N LYS A 278 8.11 5.39 -7.36
CA LYS A 278 7.70 6.03 -8.61
C LYS A 278 6.33 5.56 -9.08
N SER A 279 6.08 4.25 -9.02
CA SER A 279 4.78 3.67 -9.38
C SER A 279 3.65 4.25 -8.53
N LEU A 280 3.87 4.50 -7.24
CA LEU A 280 2.87 5.12 -6.35
C LEU A 280 2.57 6.58 -6.75
N TYR A 281 3.59 7.41 -7.01
CA TYR A 281 3.38 8.79 -7.49
C TYR A 281 2.68 8.83 -8.86
N LEU A 282 3.08 7.97 -9.79
CA LEU A 282 2.45 7.86 -11.11
C LEU A 282 1.01 7.33 -11.02
N THR A 283 0.69 6.55 -9.98
CA THR A 283 -0.69 6.13 -9.72
C THR A 283 -1.55 7.29 -9.26
N VAL A 284 -1.05 8.17 -8.39
CA VAL A 284 -1.72 9.43 -8.02
C VAL A 284 -1.96 10.29 -9.27
N ARG A 285 -0.93 10.45 -10.12
CA ARG A 285 -1.02 11.15 -11.41
C ARG A 285 -2.14 10.59 -12.29
N LEU A 286 -2.18 9.26 -12.46
CA LEU A 286 -3.20 8.56 -13.25
C LEU A 286 -4.62 8.86 -12.76
N HIS A 287 -4.86 8.77 -11.45
CA HIS A 287 -6.18 9.05 -10.87
C HIS A 287 -6.63 10.50 -11.07
N LEU A 288 -5.73 11.47 -10.96
CA LEU A 288 -6.03 12.88 -11.23
C LEU A 288 -6.48 13.10 -12.67
N VAL A 289 -5.76 12.51 -13.63
CA VAL A 289 -6.12 12.63 -15.05
C VAL A 289 -7.44 11.92 -15.33
N ASP A 290 -7.64 10.71 -14.82
CA ASP A 290 -8.90 9.96 -15.00
C ASP A 290 -10.09 10.67 -14.34
N ALA A 291 -9.89 11.39 -13.22
CA ALA A 291 -10.92 12.25 -12.64
C ALA A 291 -11.24 13.46 -13.53
N LEU A 292 -10.22 14.15 -14.05
CA LEU A 292 -10.40 15.30 -14.93
C LEU A 292 -11.09 14.93 -16.24
N LEU A 293 -10.70 13.82 -16.85
CA LEU A 293 -11.32 13.30 -18.07
C LEU A 293 -12.81 13.00 -17.86
N ARG A 294 -13.16 12.29 -16.78
CA ARG A 294 -14.57 12.02 -16.44
C ARG A 294 -15.35 13.31 -16.20
N SER A 295 -14.73 14.31 -15.55
CA SER A 295 -15.39 15.59 -15.33
C SER A 295 -15.61 16.37 -16.63
N LEU A 296 -14.69 16.31 -17.60
CA LEU A 296 -14.84 16.96 -18.90
C LEU A 296 -15.92 16.26 -19.74
N ASP A 297 -15.90 14.93 -19.77
CA ASP A 297 -16.87 14.10 -20.50
C ASP A 297 -18.32 14.35 -20.01
N ALA A 298 -18.52 14.38 -18.70
CA ALA A 298 -19.81 14.69 -18.09
C ALA A 298 -20.35 16.08 -18.47
N GLN A 299 -19.48 17.06 -18.72
CA GLN A 299 -19.87 18.43 -19.07
C GLN A 299 -20.24 18.55 -20.56
N VAL A 300 -19.60 17.78 -21.45
CA VAL A 300 -19.96 17.71 -22.88
C VAL A 300 -21.41 17.20 -23.02
N HIS A 301 -21.78 16.17 -22.28
CA HIS A 301 -23.13 15.61 -22.32
C HIS A 301 -24.22 16.53 -21.74
N VAL A 302 -23.86 17.50 -20.89
CA VAL A 302 -24.84 18.46 -20.32
C VAL A 302 -25.07 19.66 -21.25
N SER A 303 -24.12 19.96 -22.14
CA SER A 303 -24.11 21.21 -22.89
C SER A 303 -24.42 21.07 -24.38
N GLU A 304 -25.13 20.02 -24.80
CA GLU A 304 -25.64 19.83 -26.18
C GLU A 304 -26.58 20.95 -26.68
N ALA A 305 -26.76 22.04 -25.92
CA ALA A 305 -27.50 23.23 -26.32
C ALA A 305 -26.63 24.42 -26.78
N ASP A 306 -25.29 24.37 -26.69
CA ASP A 306 -24.42 25.49 -27.05
C ASP A 306 -23.26 25.02 -27.97
N ASP A 307 -23.37 25.35 -29.26
CA ASP A 307 -22.54 24.89 -30.39
C ASP A 307 -21.07 25.40 -30.36
N ASP A 308 -20.68 26.12 -29.30
CA ASP A 308 -19.40 26.84 -29.16
C ASP A 308 -18.44 26.19 -28.11
N LEU A 309 -18.72 24.96 -27.70
CA LEU A 309 -17.82 24.19 -26.84
C LEU A 309 -16.64 23.64 -27.64
N LEU A 310 -15.49 24.25 -27.35
CA LEU A 310 -14.13 23.78 -27.63
C LEU A 310 -14.01 22.25 -27.68
N SER A 311 -13.17 21.76 -28.59
CA SER A 311 -12.82 20.36 -28.83
C SER A 311 -12.96 19.45 -27.60
N PRO A 312 -13.60 18.28 -27.75
CA PRO A 312 -13.84 17.36 -26.65
C PRO A 312 -12.49 16.86 -26.14
N ILE A 313 -12.13 17.20 -24.90
CA ILE A 313 -10.86 16.85 -24.25
C ILE A 313 -9.63 17.55 -24.89
N PRO A 314 -8.82 18.29 -24.12
CA PRO A 314 -7.60 18.88 -24.67
C PRO A 314 -6.61 17.80 -25.15
N ASP A 315 -6.07 17.93 -26.37
CA ASP A 315 -5.11 16.97 -26.95
C ASP A 315 -3.91 16.69 -26.03
N TRP A 316 -3.45 17.71 -25.30
CA TRP A 316 -2.35 17.56 -24.34
C TRP A 316 -2.69 16.55 -23.24
N LEU A 317 -3.94 16.47 -22.79
CA LEU A 317 -4.34 15.58 -21.70
C LEU A 317 -4.27 14.10 -22.12
N VAL A 318 -4.65 13.81 -23.37
CA VAL A 318 -4.57 12.46 -23.95
C VAL A 318 -3.11 12.03 -24.11
N ILE A 319 -2.27 12.93 -24.66
CA ILE A 319 -0.83 12.67 -24.86
C ILE A 319 -0.12 12.46 -23.52
N GLU A 320 -0.37 13.35 -22.56
CA GLU A 320 0.21 13.26 -21.21
C GLU A 320 -0.24 12.00 -20.47
N GLN A 321 -1.48 11.56 -20.67
CA GLN A 321 -1.98 10.35 -20.05
C GLN A 321 -1.33 9.09 -20.63
N GLU A 322 -1.22 9.01 -21.96
CA GLU A 322 -0.57 7.87 -22.60
C GLU A 322 0.91 7.77 -22.20
N ALA A 323 1.61 8.90 -22.15
CA ALA A 323 2.99 8.95 -21.68
C ALA A 323 3.10 8.49 -20.22
N GLY A 324 2.25 9.00 -19.33
CA GLY A 324 2.23 8.64 -17.91
C GLY A 324 1.91 7.17 -17.66
N LEU A 325 0.93 6.60 -18.36
CA LEU A 325 0.57 5.18 -18.26
C LEU A 325 1.71 4.27 -18.72
N ARG A 326 2.41 4.64 -19.80
CA ARG A 326 3.58 3.90 -20.26
C ARG A 326 4.69 3.92 -19.19
N THR A 327 5.03 5.09 -18.66
CA THR A 327 6.04 5.21 -17.60
C THR A 327 5.62 4.42 -16.35
N LEU A 328 4.35 4.46 -15.96
CA LEU A 328 3.82 3.68 -14.84
C LEU A 328 4.00 2.18 -15.09
N TRP A 329 3.65 1.70 -16.28
CA TRP A 329 3.84 0.30 -16.66
C TRP A 329 5.32 -0.11 -16.62
N GLU A 330 6.21 0.73 -17.14
CA GLU A 330 7.65 0.50 -17.11
C GLU A 330 8.17 0.35 -15.67
N GLU A 331 7.79 1.26 -14.77
CA GLU A 331 8.19 1.22 -13.36
C GLU A 331 7.57 0.02 -12.61
N VAL A 332 6.32 -0.37 -12.90
CA VAL A 332 5.70 -1.61 -12.38
C VAL A 332 6.53 -2.83 -12.80
N THR A 333 6.90 -2.91 -14.08
CA THR A 333 7.73 -4.04 -14.56
C THR A 333 9.15 -4.01 -14.00
N ALA A 334 9.75 -2.83 -13.84
CA ALA A 334 11.07 -2.67 -13.25
C ALA A 334 11.08 -3.09 -11.77
N ALA A 335 10.04 -2.73 -11.03
CA ALA A 335 9.85 -3.14 -9.65
C ALA A 335 9.74 -4.67 -9.53
N LEU A 336 9.03 -5.34 -10.44
CA LEU A 336 8.92 -6.81 -10.47
C LEU A 336 10.22 -7.52 -10.88
N GLY A 337 11.15 -6.81 -11.53
CA GLY A 337 12.46 -7.31 -11.98
C GLY A 337 12.48 -7.83 -13.42
N PRO A 338 13.66 -8.22 -13.95
CA PRO A 338 13.90 -8.50 -15.38
C PRO A 338 13.03 -9.59 -16.05
N ASN A 339 12.18 -10.31 -15.31
CA ASN A 339 11.32 -11.38 -15.81
C ASN A 339 9.82 -11.03 -15.86
N GLY A 340 9.45 -9.74 -15.90
CA GLY A 340 8.09 -9.31 -16.27
C GLY A 340 7.61 -9.85 -17.63
N GLN A 341 8.52 -10.44 -18.42
CA GLN A 341 8.26 -11.32 -19.55
C GLN A 341 9.12 -12.60 -19.41
N ALA A 342 8.47 -13.76 -19.32
CA ALA A 342 9.03 -15.12 -19.48
C ALA A 342 10.04 -15.69 -18.44
N SER A 343 9.59 -16.71 -17.68
CA SER A 343 10.26 -18.00 -17.38
C SER A 343 9.83 -18.51 -16.00
N GLY A 344 9.17 -19.68 -15.95
CA GLY A 344 8.59 -20.31 -14.74
C GLY A 344 9.58 -20.87 -13.72
N THR A 345 10.66 -20.14 -13.40
CA THR A 345 11.71 -20.59 -12.48
C THR A 345 11.93 -19.68 -11.27
N THR A 346 11.17 -18.58 -11.11
CA THR A 346 11.42 -17.58 -10.05
C THR A 346 10.21 -17.22 -9.18
N GLU A 347 9.15 -18.04 -9.14
CA GLU A 347 8.00 -17.86 -8.20
C GLU A 347 8.40 -17.85 -6.70
N ASN A 348 9.67 -18.11 -6.38
CA ASN A 348 10.22 -18.14 -5.03
C ASN A 348 11.39 -17.16 -4.82
N ALA A 349 11.50 -16.08 -5.60
CA ALA A 349 12.52 -15.06 -5.34
C ALA A 349 12.17 -14.25 -4.06
N PRO A 350 13.12 -14.04 -3.13
CA PRO A 350 12.87 -13.28 -1.91
C PRO A 350 12.22 -11.92 -2.20
N GLY A 351 11.24 -11.55 -1.40
CA GLY A 351 10.49 -10.30 -1.52
C GLY A 351 9.51 -10.22 -2.70
N ALA A 352 9.32 -11.28 -3.51
CA ALA A 352 8.40 -11.23 -4.65
C ALA A 352 6.96 -10.92 -4.23
N ALA A 353 6.51 -11.54 -3.14
CA ALA A 353 5.18 -11.34 -2.62
C ALA A 353 5.01 -9.90 -2.06
N PHE A 354 6.02 -9.35 -1.39
CA PHE A 354 6.05 -7.94 -1.00
C PHE A 354 5.88 -6.99 -2.20
N ARG A 355 6.65 -7.22 -3.27
CA ARG A 355 6.58 -6.39 -4.47
C ARG A 355 5.17 -6.41 -5.07
N MET A 356 4.58 -7.60 -5.20
CA MET A 356 3.20 -7.75 -5.67
C MET A 356 2.20 -7.03 -4.77
N PHE A 357 2.37 -7.13 -3.45
CA PHE A 357 1.54 -6.41 -2.48
C PHE A 357 1.60 -4.89 -2.70
N CYS A 358 2.80 -4.31 -2.79
CA CYS A 358 2.99 -2.87 -3.01
C CYS A 358 2.48 -2.40 -4.38
N LEU A 359 2.54 -3.25 -5.41
CA LEU A 359 2.10 -2.92 -6.77
C LEU A 359 0.62 -3.20 -7.01
N SER A 360 -0.10 -3.75 -6.03
CA SER A 360 -1.53 -4.05 -6.14
C SER A 360 -2.37 -2.81 -6.51
N TRP A 361 -2.11 -1.66 -5.88
CA TRP A 361 -2.81 -0.42 -6.20
C TRP A 361 -2.43 0.16 -7.58
N PRO A 362 -1.14 0.31 -7.94
CA PRO A 362 -0.74 0.67 -9.30
C PRO A 362 -1.36 -0.21 -10.39
N MET A 363 -1.33 -1.53 -10.21
CA MET A 363 -1.90 -2.48 -11.17
C MET A 363 -3.42 -2.36 -11.25
N ALA A 364 -4.11 -2.24 -10.12
CA ALA A 364 -5.55 -2.01 -10.10
C ALA A 364 -5.93 -0.70 -10.82
N ALA A 365 -5.16 0.38 -10.63
CA ALA A 365 -5.37 1.64 -11.32
C ALA A 365 -5.19 1.51 -12.85
N ILE A 366 -4.14 0.81 -13.32
CA ILE A 366 -3.97 0.51 -14.75
C ILE A 366 -5.16 -0.30 -15.28
N SER A 367 -5.59 -1.32 -14.55
CA SER A 367 -6.69 -2.20 -14.97
C SER A 367 -8.03 -1.45 -15.10
N GLN A 368 -8.25 -0.44 -14.24
CA GLN A 368 -9.50 0.31 -14.17
C GLN A 368 -9.50 1.56 -15.06
N SER A 369 -8.33 2.04 -15.49
CA SER A 369 -8.24 3.23 -16.33
C SER A 369 -8.91 3.00 -17.69
N THR A 370 -9.73 3.96 -18.11
CA THR A 370 -10.41 3.93 -19.41
C THR A 370 -9.45 4.13 -20.57
N MET A 371 -8.30 4.78 -20.33
CA MET A 371 -7.29 5.08 -21.34
C MET A 371 -6.17 4.03 -21.42
N ALA A 372 -6.10 3.10 -20.47
CA ALA A 372 -5.14 2.01 -20.53
C ALA A 372 -5.44 1.08 -21.71
N ARG A 373 -4.42 0.82 -22.53
CA ARG A 373 -4.53 -0.12 -23.66
C ARG A 373 -4.91 -1.51 -23.15
N GLU A 374 -5.78 -2.20 -23.89
CA GLU A 374 -6.24 -3.56 -23.53
C GLU A 374 -5.10 -4.57 -23.34
N GLN A 375 -3.97 -4.37 -24.04
CA GLN A 375 -2.77 -5.17 -23.83
C GLN A 375 -2.19 -5.03 -22.42
N TRP A 376 -2.17 -3.82 -21.86
CA TRP A 376 -1.66 -3.59 -20.51
C TRP A 376 -2.62 -4.14 -19.45
N LYS A 377 -3.93 -3.94 -19.62
CA LYS A 377 -4.95 -4.54 -18.75
C LYS A 377 -4.84 -6.06 -18.72
N ARG A 378 -4.69 -6.71 -19.88
CA ARG A 378 -4.48 -8.16 -19.97
C ARG A 378 -3.21 -8.60 -19.25
N ARG A 379 -2.10 -7.88 -19.41
CA ARG A 379 -0.85 -8.22 -18.71
C ARG A 379 -0.96 -8.06 -17.19
N VAL A 380 -1.64 -7.01 -16.72
CA VAL A 380 -1.96 -6.86 -15.30
C VAL A 380 -2.77 -8.05 -14.81
N TRP A 381 -3.82 -8.42 -15.55
CA TRP A 381 -4.65 -9.58 -15.23
C TRP A 381 -3.82 -10.87 -15.11
N GLU A 382 -2.97 -11.17 -16.11
CA GLU A 382 -2.06 -12.33 -16.08
C GLU A 382 -1.10 -12.31 -14.87
N LEU A 383 -0.60 -11.13 -14.48
CA LEU A 383 0.26 -10.98 -13.30
C LEU A 383 -0.53 -11.19 -12.00
N MET A 384 -1.77 -10.73 -11.92
CA MET A 384 -2.62 -10.92 -10.75
C MET A 384 -3.07 -12.39 -10.62
N GLU A 385 -3.46 -13.05 -11.73
CA GLU A 385 -3.84 -14.46 -11.74
C GLU A 385 -2.68 -15.38 -11.32
N ARG A 386 -1.50 -15.23 -11.95
CA ARG A 386 -0.32 -16.06 -11.63
C ARG A 386 0.07 -15.99 -10.16
N ASN A 387 -0.07 -14.83 -9.53
CA ASN A 387 0.28 -14.66 -8.12
C ASN A 387 -0.87 -14.99 -7.17
N SER A 388 -2.09 -15.17 -7.66
CA SER A 388 -3.23 -15.67 -6.89
C SER A 388 -3.28 -17.20 -6.79
N GLY A 389 -2.35 -17.92 -7.42
CA GLY A 389 -2.23 -19.38 -7.32
C GLY A 389 -3.34 -20.16 -8.03
N GLN A 390 -3.84 -19.63 -9.16
CA GLN A 390 -4.75 -20.34 -10.08
C GLN A 390 -4.00 -21.25 -11.06
#